data_AF-A0A812WVK2-F1
#
_entry.id   AF-A0A812WVK2-F1
#
_cell.length_a   1.000
_cell.length_b   1.000
_cell.length_c   1.000
_cell.angle_alpha   90.00
_cell.angle_beta   90.00
_cell.angle_gamma   90.00
#
_symmetry.space_group_name_H-M   'P 1'
#
loop_
_entity.id
_entity.type
_entity.pdbx_description
1 polymer ?
#
loop_
_entity_poly.entity_id
_entity_poly.type
_entity_poly.pdbx_seq_one_letter_code
_entity_poly.pdbx_strand_id
1 'polypeptide(L)'
;MQKEFKLTFDDYACHLPEVQPNLIAADFPSRARQHWLAARLNRDHAGRYLVVNLSGATYDNFELQGPVLDVMMSGCVPPLEVLLRLVVSMHRWLTRTPSNVVVAHGPNESAVPTATGPGPCPVVLLYACYLSWLGLADHPREAMQEVMRLLGLPDVLWPSQRRYLSYFGLLQGGLDLQAQGEGRLARVVLLHAGSEDRERLLEVWKQDQLVFRAHIREDDDVCHTSALRVTPNDGCFGDLSMRMVTRQRPTEKGGAVDDWQLEFQVCFHTAFLAAAGGVKRFDAAELDLARGPRPEGCAVDVFLEPMSNEPQDDSENSATAAAAAASRGPRKADGGVEFFDLAAADAEADAEVSGMPDSYHHQVFAPDDIDAFFDEL
;
A
#
# COMPACT_ATOMS: atom_id res chain seq x y z
N MET A 1 7.24 21.09 -26.70
CA MET A 1 6.16 21.64 -27.53
C MET A 1 5.06 20.63 -27.87
N GLN A 2 5.19 19.65 -28.78
CA GLN A 2 4.08 18.70 -29.07
C GLN A 2 3.68 17.80 -27.88
N LYS A 3 4.65 17.24 -27.13
CA LYS A 3 4.38 16.44 -25.92
C LYS A 3 3.74 17.26 -24.80
N GLU A 4 4.15 18.51 -24.66
CA GLU A 4 3.65 19.47 -23.66
C GLU A 4 2.23 19.94 -24.00
N PHE A 5 1.98 20.15 -25.29
CA PHE A 5 0.65 20.47 -25.81
C PHE A 5 -0.32 19.32 -25.57
N LYS A 6 0.08 18.09 -25.93
CA LYS A 6 -0.72 16.89 -25.66
C LYS A 6 -0.99 16.73 -24.16
N LEU A 7 0.05 16.82 -23.33
CA LEU A 7 -0.11 16.73 -21.88
C LEU A 7 -1.08 17.79 -21.34
N THR A 8 -0.98 19.05 -21.79
CA THR A 8 -1.76 20.16 -21.23
C THR A 8 -3.19 20.24 -21.77
N PHE A 9 -3.39 20.00 -23.06
CA PHE A 9 -4.66 20.25 -23.76
C PHE A 9 -5.44 18.98 -24.08
N ASP A 10 -4.77 17.85 -24.33
CA ASP A 10 -5.44 16.59 -24.66
C ASP A 10 -5.60 15.70 -23.41
N ASP A 11 -4.55 15.64 -22.58
CA ASP A 11 -4.47 14.80 -21.39
C ASP A 11 -4.81 15.56 -20.09
N TYR A 12 -5.17 16.85 -20.19
CA TYR A 12 -5.54 17.70 -19.05
C TYR A 12 -4.55 17.70 -17.88
N ALA A 13 -3.26 17.61 -18.19
CA ALA A 13 -2.15 17.43 -17.24
C ALA A 13 -2.28 16.20 -16.32
N CYS A 14 -3.05 15.19 -16.74
CA CYS A 14 -3.18 13.90 -16.09
C CYS A 14 -2.29 12.87 -16.80
N HIS A 15 -1.41 12.22 -16.06
CA HIS A 15 -0.67 11.07 -16.57
C HIS A 15 -1.41 9.79 -16.17
N LEU A 16 -1.92 9.05 -17.17
CA LEU A 16 -2.72 7.83 -17.00
C LEU A 16 -2.11 6.63 -17.76
N PRO A 17 -0.91 6.16 -17.40
CA PRO A 17 -0.29 5.01 -18.07
C PRO A 17 -1.07 3.71 -17.81
N GLU A 18 -1.29 2.95 -18.88
CA GLU A 18 -1.98 1.65 -18.85
C GLU A 18 -0.99 0.52 -18.58
N VAL A 19 -1.34 -0.35 -17.63
CA VAL A 19 -0.65 -1.62 -17.34
C VAL A 19 -1.31 -2.77 -18.10
N GLN A 20 -2.64 -2.70 -18.21
CA GLN A 20 -3.48 -3.51 -19.07
C GLN A 20 -4.59 -2.60 -19.60
N PRO A 21 -5.34 -2.98 -20.65
CA PRO A 21 -6.42 -2.15 -21.20
C PRO A 21 -7.46 -1.70 -20.15
N ASN A 22 -7.59 -2.43 -19.05
CA ASN A 22 -8.51 -2.16 -17.95
C ASN A 22 -7.82 -1.88 -16.60
N LEU A 23 -6.49 -1.74 -16.56
CA LEU A 23 -5.71 -1.39 -15.37
C LEU A 23 -4.86 -0.15 -15.66
N ILE A 24 -5.21 0.97 -15.04
CA ILE A 24 -4.64 2.29 -15.34
C ILE A 24 -4.00 2.84 -14.06
N ALA A 25 -2.70 3.15 -14.10
CA ALA A 25 -2.09 3.91 -13.02
C ALA A 25 -2.31 5.41 -13.24
N ALA A 26 -2.37 6.19 -12.17
CA ALA A 26 -2.51 7.64 -12.23
C ALA A 26 -1.56 8.34 -11.27
N ASP A 27 -1.17 9.57 -11.61
CA ASP A 27 -0.52 10.49 -10.68
C ASP A 27 -1.47 10.86 -9.53
N PHE A 28 -0.91 11.20 -8.37
CA PHE A 28 -1.72 11.69 -7.25
C PHE A 28 -2.54 12.94 -7.66
N PRO A 29 -3.88 12.91 -7.51
CA PRO A 29 -4.74 14.03 -7.86
C PRO A 29 -4.67 15.11 -6.78
N SER A 30 -3.64 15.95 -6.87
CA SER A 30 -3.58 17.19 -6.08
C SER A 30 -4.87 17.99 -6.26
N ARG A 31 -5.22 18.84 -5.28
CA ARG A 31 -6.44 19.66 -5.34
C ARG A 31 -6.64 20.42 -6.66
N ALA A 32 -5.55 20.92 -7.26
CA ALA A 32 -5.59 21.63 -8.53
C ALA A 32 -5.82 20.72 -9.76
N ARG A 33 -5.62 19.40 -9.61
CA ARG A 33 -5.74 18.38 -10.66
C ARG A 33 -6.96 17.47 -10.52
N GLN A 34 -7.65 17.47 -9.39
CA GLN A 34 -8.85 16.63 -9.16
C GLN A 34 -9.91 16.82 -10.24
N HIS A 35 -10.25 18.08 -10.55
CA HIS A 35 -11.19 18.42 -11.62
C HIS A 35 -10.78 17.82 -12.97
N TRP A 36 -9.50 17.92 -13.31
CA TRP A 36 -8.99 17.44 -14.60
C TRP A 36 -8.99 15.92 -14.69
N LEU A 37 -8.64 15.23 -13.60
CA LEU A 37 -8.74 13.77 -13.53
C LEU A 37 -10.19 13.34 -13.71
N ALA A 38 -11.12 13.97 -13.01
CA ALA A 38 -12.54 13.67 -13.12
C ALA A 38 -13.08 13.90 -14.54
N ALA A 39 -12.78 15.05 -15.13
CA ALA A 39 -13.17 15.36 -16.51
C ALA A 39 -12.63 14.33 -17.51
N ARG A 40 -11.36 13.90 -17.34
CA ARG A 40 -10.72 12.90 -18.19
C ARG A 40 -11.38 11.53 -18.05
N LEU A 41 -11.56 11.03 -16.82
CA LEU A 41 -12.14 9.70 -16.58
C LEU A 41 -13.62 9.64 -16.96
N ASN A 42 -14.39 10.69 -16.67
CA ASN A 42 -15.80 10.79 -17.07
C ASN A 42 -15.97 10.79 -18.58
N ARG A 43 -15.10 11.49 -19.31
CA ARG A 43 -15.13 11.51 -20.78
C ARG A 43 -14.76 10.16 -21.38
N ASP A 44 -13.68 9.55 -20.89
CA ASP A 44 -13.10 8.36 -21.51
C ASP A 44 -13.86 7.08 -21.12
N HIS A 45 -14.43 7.03 -19.91
CA HIS A 45 -15.05 5.81 -19.36
C HIS A 45 -16.50 6.00 -18.89
N ALA A 46 -17.07 7.21 -18.89
CA ALA A 46 -18.48 7.49 -18.57
C ALA A 46 -18.99 6.82 -17.29
N GLY A 47 -18.21 6.93 -16.20
CA GLY A 47 -18.51 6.34 -14.89
C GLY A 47 -18.17 4.85 -14.76
N ARG A 48 -17.75 4.17 -15.83
CA ARG A 48 -17.30 2.76 -15.82
C ARG A 48 -15.84 2.61 -15.37
N TYR A 49 -15.47 3.34 -14.35
CA TYR A 49 -14.15 3.25 -13.74
C TYR A 49 -14.29 3.18 -12.22
N LEU A 50 -13.41 2.40 -11.59
CA LEU A 50 -13.23 2.38 -10.15
C LEU A 50 -11.90 3.05 -9.84
N VAL A 51 -11.91 4.11 -9.02
CA VAL A 51 -10.67 4.71 -8.52
C VAL A 51 -10.25 4.01 -7.24
N VAL A 52 -9.01 3.51 -7.17
CA VAL A 52 -8.40 2.97 -5.96
C VAL A 52 -7.33 3.94 -5.47
N ASN A 53 -7.63 4.62 -4.38
CA ASN A 53 -6.74 5.60 -3.78
C ASN A 53 -5.86 4.95 -2.69
N LEU A 54 -4.58 4.74 -3.01
CA LEU A 54 -3.57 4.18 -2.11
C LEU A 54 -2.70 5.26 -1.45
N SER A 55 -3.16 6.51 -1.40
CA SER A 55 -2.37 7.62 -0.83
C SER A 55 -2.40 7.69 0.70
N GLY A 56 -3.31 6.96 1.34
CA GLY A 56 -3.55 7.06 2.79
C GLY A 56 -4.27 8.33 3.22
N ALA A 57 -4.75 9.15 2.27
CA ALA A 57 -5.54 10.35 2.53
C ALA A 57 -6.73 10.41 1.59
N THR A 58 -7.88 10.90 2.06
CA THR A 58 -9.07 11.10 1.22
C THR A 58 -9.03 12.46 0.53
N TYR A 59 -9.83 12.62 -0.52
CA TYR A 59 -10.03 13.89 -1.20
C TYR A 59 -11.45 14.06 -1.71
N ASP A 60 -11.80 15.28 -2.10
CA ASP A 60 -13.10 15.59 -2.70
C ASP A 60 -13.21 14.90 -4.07
N ASN A 61 -14.17 14.00 -4.17
CA ASN A 61 -14.43 13.16 -5.32
C ASN A 61 -15.80 13.42 -5.95
N PHE A 62 -16.49 14.51 -5.57
CA PHE A 62 -17.84 14.81 -6.05
C PHE A 62 -17.97 14.88 -7.58
N GLU A 63 -16.91 15.26 -8.28
CA GLU A 63 -16.92 15.34 -9.75
C GLU A 63 -16.68 14.00 -10.45
N LEU A 64 -16.22 12.96 -9.73
CA LEU A 64 -16.02 11.63 -10.28
C LEU A 64 -17.37 10.90 -10.37
N GLN A 65 -17.78 10.53 -11.58
CA GLN A 65 -18.99 9.72 -11.81
C GLN A 65 -18.81 8.26 -11.41
N GLY A 66 -17.56 7.77 -11.38
CA GLY A 66 -17.23 6.42 -10.97
C GLY A 66 -16.92 6.33 -9.47
N PRO A 67 -17.09 5.14 -8.86
CA PRO A 67 -16.78 4.93 -7.45
C PRO A 67 -15.30 5.21 -7.11
N VAL A 68 -15.07 5.69 -5.89
CA VAL A 68 -13.73 5.88 -5.31
C VAL A 68 -13.60 5.03 -4.04
N LEU A 69 -12.57 4.20 -3.99
CA LEU A 69 -12.20 3.38 -2.85
C LEU A 69 -10.95 3.97 -2.19
N ASP A 70 -11.15 4.58 -1.02
CA ASP A 70 -10.07 5.16 -0.21
C ASP A 70 -9.43 4.08 0.69
N VAL A 71 -8.13 3.84 0.51
CA VAL A 71 -7.39 2.84 1.27
C VAL A 71 -6.56 3.52 2.37
N MET A 72 -6.92 3.25 3.63
CA MET A 72 -6.19 3.73 4.79
C MET A 72 -4.93 2.89 5.05
N MET A 73 -3.78 3.55 5.12
CA MET A 73 -2.50 2.90 5.46
C MET A 73 -1.55 3.86 6.22
N SER A 74 -1.00 3.40 7.34
CA SER A 74 0.12 4.06 8.05
C SER A 74 1.48 3.62 7.55
N GLY A 75 1.56 2.97 6.40
CA GLY A 75 2.82 2.45 5.87
C GLY A 75 3.00 2.84 4.42
N CYS A 76 3.96 2.17 3.81
CA CYS A 76 4.20 2.22 2.38
C CYS A 76 3.52 1.11 1.58
N VAL A 77 2.74 0.31 2.30
CA VAL A 77 2.03 -0.86 1.82
C VAL A 77 0.65 -0.84 2.46
N PRO A 78 -0.40 -1.24 1.73
CA PRO A 78 -1.68 -1.55 2.34
C PRO A 78 -1.51 -2.72 3.32
N PRO A 79 -2.33 -2.79 4.39
CA PRO A 79 -2.45 -4.00 5.19
C PRO A 79 -2.67 -5.23 4.29
N LEU A 80 -2.13 -6.38 4.66
CA LEU A 80 -2.12 -7.57 3.82
C LEU A 80 -3.54 -8.06 3.52
N GLU A 81 -4.43 -7.99 4.51
CA GLU A 81 -5.84 -8.29 4.32
C GLU A 81 -6.49 -7.37 3.30
N VAL A 82 -6.24 -6.05 3.41
CA VAL A 82 -6.77 -5.05 2.49
C VAL A 82 -6.25 -5.32 1.08
N LEU A 83 -4.97 -5.66 0.92
CA LEU A 83 -4.39 -6.05 -0.37
C LEU A 83 -5.10 -7.24 -1.01
N LEU A 84 -5.42 -8.28 -0.22
CA LEU A 84 -6.13 -9.46 -0.70
C LEU A 84 -7.57 -9.13 -1.13
N ARG A 85 -8.29 -8.35 -0.31
CA ARG A 85 -9.64 -7.89 -0.64
C ARG A 85 -9.65 -7.03 -1.90
N LEU A 86 -8.71 -6.08 -2.03
CA LEU A 86 -8.57 -5.25 -3.22
C LEU A 86 -8.41 -6.08 -4.50
N VAL A 87 -7.57 -7.12 -4.49
CA VAL A 87 -7.38 -8.02 -5.64
C VAL A 87 -8.69 -8.69 -6.07
N VAL A 88 -9.45 -9.24 -5.11
CA VAL A 88 -10.74 -9.91 -5.38
C VAL A 88 -11.77 -8.91 -5.87
N SER A 89 -11.85 -7.75 -5.23
CA SER A 89 -12.88 -6.78 -5.53
C SER A 89 -12.64 -6.04 -6.85
N MET A 90 -11.38 -5.73 -7.17
CA MET A 90 -11.00 -5.30 -8.51
C MET A 90 -11.42 -6.32 -9.56
N HIS A 91 -11.22 -7.62 -9.31
CA HIS A 91 -11.67 -8.66 -10.23
C HIS A 91 -13.18 -8.62 -10.45
N ARG A 92 -13.96 -8.52 -9.37
CA ARG A 92 -15.43 -8.43 -9.44
C ARG A 92 -15.88 -7.23 -10.27
N TRP A 93 -15.29 -6.06 -10.01
CA TRP A 93 -15.56 -4.85 -10.79
C TRP A 93 -15.26 -5.02 -12.28
N LEU A 94 -14.05 -5.51 -12.59
CA LEU A 94 -13.57 -5.66 -13.97
C LEU A 94 -14.35 -6.72 -14.76
N THR A 95 -14.86 -7.75 -14.09
CA THR A 95 -15.63 -8.83 -14.74
C THR A 95 -17.11 -8.54 -14.87
N ARG A 96 -17.64 -7.53 -14.16
CA ARG A 96 -19.05 -7.14 -14.25
C ARG A 96 -19.43 -6.59 -15.62
N THR A 97 -18.54 -5.82 -16.25
CA THR A 97 -18.76 -5.29 -17.61
C THR A 97 -17.42 -5.17 -18.32
N PRO A 98 -17.28 -5.62 -19.58
CA PRO A 98 -15.99 -5.59 -20.30
C PRO A 98 -15.36 -4.21 -20.46
N SER A 99 -16.17 -3.14 -20.40
CA SER A 99 -15.72 -1.75 -20.50
C SER A 99 -15.36 -1.12 -19.15
N ASN A 100 -15.46 -1.88 -18.05
CA ASN A 100 -15.03 -1.41 -16.74
C ASN A 100 -13.51 -1.37 -16.65
N VAL A 101 -12.99 -0.28 -16.06
CA VAL A 101 -11.56 -0.12 -15.79
C VAL A 101 -11.32 0.14 -14.31
N VAL A 102 -10.12 -0.18 -13.83
CA VAL A 102 -9.62 0.22 -12.51
C VAL A 102 -8.52 1.25 -12.70
N VAL A 103 -8.65 2.39 -12.02
CA VAL A 103 -7.68 3.48 -12.00
C VAL A 103 -7.07 3.55 -10.60
N ALA A 104 -5.76 3.31 -10.45
CA ALA A 104 -5.11 3.34 -9.13
C ALA A 104 -4.04 4.42 -9.04
N HIS A 105 -3.97 5.12 -7.91
CA HIS A 105 -2.90 6.09 -7.65
C HIS A 105 -2.35 5.95 -6.23
N GLY A 106 -1.08 6.32 -6.06
CA GLY A 106 -0.40 6.37 -4.77
C GLY A 106 -0.37 7.79 -4.17
N PRO A 107 0.40 8.00 -3.09
CA PRO A 107 0.69 9.33 -2.56
C PRO A 107 1.54 10.15 -3.54
N ASN A 108 1.52 11.48 -3.39
CA ASN A 108 2.31 12.36 -4.23
C ASN A 108 3.82 12.07 -4.07
N GLU A 109 4.48 11.67 -5.16
CA GLU A 109 5.93 11.38 -5.19
C GLU A 109 6.79 12.60 -4.79
N SER A 110 6.24 13.82 -4.92
CA SER A 110 6.90 15.05 -4.45
C SER A 110 6.88 15.25 -2.94
N ALA A 111 6.06 14.50 -2.18
CA ALA A 111 5.92 14.69 -0.74
C ALA A 111 7.04 14.02 0.08
N VAL A 112 7.68 12.97 -0.46
CA VAL A 112 8.83 12.31 0.19
C VAL A 112 9.94 12.12 -0.85
N PRO A 113 10.77 13.15 -1.11
CA PRO A 113 11.98 12.95 -1.90
C PRO A 113 12.87 11.99 -1.13
N THR A 114 13.00 10.76 -1.63
CA THR A 114 14.00 9.83 -1.12
C THR A 114 15.37 10.29 -1.61
N ALA A 115 16.43 9.95 -0.89
CA ALA A 115 17.81 10.19 -1.35
C ALA A 115 18.11 9.50 -2.71
N THR A 116 17.22 8.60 -3.16
CA THR A 116 17.33 7.77 -4.37
C THR A 116 16.32 8.11 -5.46
N GLY A 117 15.52 9.17 -5.34
CA GLY A 117 14.51 9.57 -6.33
C GLY A 117 13.05 9.47 -5.85
N PRO A 118 12.05 9.51 -6.75
CA PRO A 118 10.65 9.30 -6.38
C PRO A 118 10.48 7.95 -5.69
N GLY A 119 9.73 7.94 -4.58
CA GLY A 119 9.46 6.74 -3.82
C GLY A 119 8.64 5.73 -4.64
N PRO A 120 8.85 4.42 -4.45
CA PRO A 120 8.11 3.41 -5.19
C PRO A 120 6.62 3.42 -4.87
N CYS A 121 5.83 3.33 -5.94
CA CYS A 121 4.39 3.51 -5.90
C CYS A 121 3.67 2.25 -5.40
N PRO A 122 2.78 2.33 -4.38
CA PRO A 122 1.99 1.19 -3.90
C PRO A 122 1.06 0.59 -4.98
N VAL A 123 0.80 1.33 -6.06
CA VAL A 123 0.07 0.83 -7.25
C VAL A 123 0.80 -0.34 -7.90
N VAL A 124 2.15 -0.32 -7.95
CA VAL A 124 2.94 -1.41 -8.52
C VAL A 124 2.72 -2.69 -7.72
N LEU A 125 2.72 -2.61 -6.39
CA LEU A 125 2.45 -3.74 -5.51
C LEU A 125 1.06 -4.33 -5.78
N LEU A 126 0.02 -3.49 -5.82
CA LEU A 126 -1.36 -3.92 -6.06
C LEU A 126 -1.51 -4.64 -7.41
N TYR A 127 -1.05 -4.03 -8.50
CA TYR A 127 -1.19 -4.61 -9.83
C TYR A 127 -0.33 -5.86 -10.01
N ALA A 128 0.87 -5.91 -9.43
CA ALA A 128 1.70 -7.11 -9.44
C ALA A 128 1.01 -8.31 -8.76
N CYS A 129 0.42 -8.06 -7.58
CA CYS A 129 -0.38 -9.07 -6.87
C CYS A 129 -1.60 -9.51 -7.69
N TYR A 130 -2.34 -8.56 -8.29
CA TYR A 130 -3.50 -8.86 -9.11
C TYR A 130 -3.16 -9.72 -10.35
N LEU A 131 -2.12 -9.34 -11.10
CA LEU A 131 -1.69 -10.08 -12.30
C LEU A 131 -1.19 -11.49 -11.96
N SER A 132 -0.45 -11.65 -10.86
CA SER A 132 -0.03 -12.97 -10.41
C SER A 132 -1.21 -13.81 -9.92
N TRP A 133 -2.18 -13.19 -9.24
CA TRP A 133 -3.42 -13.85 -8.81
C TRP A 133 -4.27 -14.34 -9.98
N LEU A 134 -4.34 -13.57 -11.07
CA LEU A 134 -4.95 -14.01 -12.34
C LEU A 134 -4.19 -15.17 -13.01
N GLY A 135 -3.00 -15.53 -12.52
CA GLY A 135 -2.14 -16.56 -13.11
C GLY A 135 -1.36 -16.08 -14.35
N LEU A 136 -1.29 -14.77 -14.59
CA LEU A 136 -0.51 -14.17 -15.68
C LEU A 136 0.99 -14.10 -15.37
N ALA A 137 1.36 -14.29 -14.10
CA ALA A 137 2.73 -14.48 -13.64
C ALA A 137 2.76 -15.53 -12.54
N ASP A 138 3.84 -16.33 -12.49
CA ASP A 138 3.96 -17.42 -11.52
C ASP A 138 4.20 -16.90 -10.10
N HIS A 139 4.75 -15.69 -9.97
CA HIS A 139 4.98 -15.02 -8.69
C HIS A 139 4.75 -13.50 -8.82
N PRO A 140 4.21 -12.80 -7.78
CA PRO A 140 3.97 -11.35 -7.82
C PRO A 140 5.21 -10.52 -8.17
N ARG A 141 6.39 -10.97 -7.74
CA ARG A 141 7.68 -10.34 -8.07
C ARG A 141 7.97 -10.30 -9.58
N GLU A 142 7.56 -11.31 -10.34
CA GLU A 142 7.73 -11.32 -11.79
C GLU A 142 6.78 -10.30 -12.44
N ALA A 143 5.48 -10.34 -12.07
CA ALA A 143 4.50 -9.36 -12.53
C ALA A 143 4.92 -7.91 -12.22
N MET A 144 5.50 -7.67 -11.04
CA MET A 144 6.02 -6.38 -10.64
C MET A 144 7.04 -5.81 -11.64
N GLN A 145 7.98 -6.61 -12.14
CA GLN A 145 8.98 -6.14 -13.10
C GLN A 145 8.32 -5.65 -14.38
N GLU A 146 7.30 -6.36 -14.85
CA GLU A 146 6.54 -5.97 -16.04
C GLU A 146 5.71 -4.71 -15.80
N VAL A 147 5.03 -4.61 -14.65
CA VAL A 147 4.28 -3.40 -14.27
C VAL A 147 5.21 -2.18 -14.23
N MET A 148 6.38 -2.28 -13.60
CA MET A 148 7.35 -1.18 -13.57
C MET A 148 7.83 -0.78 -14.95
N ARG A 149 8.10 -1.76 -15.82
CA ARG A 149 8.52 -1.52 -17.20
C ARG A 149 7.44 -0.76 -17.98
N LEU A 150 6.17 -1.15 -17.84
CA LEU A 150 5.03 -0.50 -18.49
C LEU A 150 4.80 0.92 -17.99
N LEU A 151 4.99 1.16 -16.69
CA LEU A 151 4.88 2.48 -16.08
C LEU A 151 6.13 3.36 -16.26
N GLY A 152 7.20 2.84 -16.89
CA GLY A 152 8.46 3.57 -17.05
C GLY A 152 9.19 3.88 -15.74
N LEU A 153 8.92 3.08 -14.69
CA LEU A 153 9.51 3.23 -13.37
C LEU A 153 10.83 2.44 -13.28
N PRO A 154 11.82 2.91 -12.49
CA PRO A 154 13.02 2.13 -12.21
C PRO A 154 12.68 0.87 -11.40
N ASP A 155 13.49 -0.19 -11.54
CA ASP A 155 13.34 -1.45 -10.77
C ASP A 155 13.81 -1.29 -9.32
N VAL A 156 13.13 -0.41 -8.59
CA VAL A 156 13.44 -0.04 -7.21
C VAL A 156 12.15 -0.02 -6.43
N LEU A 157 11.91 -1.05 -5.63
CA LEU A 157 10.90 -1.05 -4.57
C LEU A 157 11.51 -0.74 -3.20
N TRP A 158 10.66 -0.36 -2.27
CA TRP A 158 11.02 -0.36 -0.87
C TRP A 158 11.08 -1.80 -0.35
N PRO A 159 12.04 -2.11 0.55
CA PRO A 159 12.12 -3.42 1.19
C PRO A 159 10.78 -3.95 1.71
N SER A 160 9.95 -3.11 2.33
CA SER A 160 8.63 -3.52 2.81
C SER A 160 7.66 -3.88 1.69
N GLN A 161 7.67 -3.19 0.55
CA GLN A 161 6.86 -3.60 -0.61
C GLN A 161 7.31 -4.96 -1.15
N ARG A 162 8.63 -5.21 -1.22
CA ARG A 162 9.16 -6.54 -1.60
C ARG A 162 8.73 -7.63 -0.63
N ARG A 163 8.70 -7.30 0.67
CA ARG A 163 8.25 -8.21 1.73
C ARG A 163 6.78 -8.58 1.55
N TYR A 164 5.91 -7.61 1.23
CA TYR A 164 4.48 -7.84 1.01
C TYR A 164 4.20 -8.61 -0.29
N LEU A 165 4.98 -8.40 -1.36
CA LEU A 165 4.93 -9.29 -2.55
C LEU A 165 5.23 -10.74 -2.18
N SER A 166 6.23 -10.97 -1.32
CA SER A 166 6.60 -12.30 -0.85
C SER A 166 5.53 -12.89 0.07
N TYR A 167 4.94 -12.11 0.98
CA TYR A 167 3.81 -12.56 1.81
C TYR A 167 2.62 -12.98 0.95
N PHE A 168 2.25 -12.15 -0.03
CA PHE A 168 1.18 -12.47 -0.96
C PHE A 168 1.48 -13.76 -1.75
N GLY A 169 2.70 -13.91 -2.28
CA GLY A 169 3.10 -15.12 -2.99
C GLY A 169 3.04 -16.40 -2.14
N LEU A 170 3.42 -16.32 -0.86
CA LEU A 170 3.29 -17.44 0.08
C LEU A 170 1.82 -17.81 0.33
N LEU A 171 0.94 -16.82 0.49
CA LEU A 171 -0.50 -17.04 0.65
C LEU A 171 -1.12 -17.67 -0.60
N GLN A 172 -0.76 -17.16 -1.78
CA GLN A 172 -1.19 -17.75 -3.05
C GLN A 172 -0.68 -19.19 -3.22
N GLY A 173 0.51 -19.49 -2.68
CA GLY A 173 1.06 -20.84 -2.57
C GLY A 173 0.37 -21.76 -1.56
N GLY A 174 -0.62 -21.27 -0.82
CA GLY A 174 -1.42 -22.04 0.14
C GLY A 174 -0.90 -22.04 1.57
N LEU A 175 -0.05 -21.08 1.95
CA LEU A 175 0.32 -20.89 3.35
C LEU A 175 -0.94 -20.54 4.18
N ASP A 176 -1.22 -21.35 5.18
CA ASP A 176 -2.27 -21.09 6.18
C ASP A 176 -1.69 -20.29 7.34
N LEU A 177 -2.09 -19.02 7.47
CA LEU A 177 -1.65 -18.11 8.54
C LEU A 177 -2.21 -18.49 9.91
N GLN A 178 -3.41 -19.09 9.99
CA GLN A 178 -3.96 -19.51 11.29
C GLN A 178 -3.15 -20.63 11.89
N ALA A 179 -2.72 -21.57 11.04
CA ALA A 179 -1.85 -22.65 11.45
C ALA A 179 -0.48 -22.16 11.97
N GLN A 180 -0.06 -20.93 11.62
CA GLN A 180 1.22 -20.37 12.09
C GLN A 180 1.13 -19.78 13.51
N GLY A 181 -0.08 -19.49 14.00
CA GLY A 181 -0.31 -18.80 15.26
C GLY A 181 -0.01 -17.30 15.19
N GLU A 182 -0.60 -16.55 16.12
CA GLU A 182 -0.40 -15.12 16.21
C GLU A 182 0.73 -14.76 17.18
N GLY A 183 1.59 -13.85 16.73
CA GLY A 183 2.62 -13.24 17.56
C GLY A 183 2.28 -11.79 17.83
N ARG A 184 2.41 -11.37 19.10
CA ARG A 184 2.41 -9.94 19.46
C ARG A 184 3.82 -9.42 19.61
N LEU A 185 4.05 -8.19 19.20
CA LEU A 185 5.34 -7.52 19.32
C LEU A 185 5.65 -7.24 20.79
N ALA A 186 6.56 -8.02 21.36
CA ALA A 186 6.90 -7.93 22.77
C ALA A 186 8.14 -7.06 23.02
N ARG A 187 9.06 -7.01 22.05
CA ARG A 187 10.29 -6.24 22.20
C ARG A 187 10.83 -5.76 20.86
N VAL A 188 11.32 -4.52 20.86
CA VAL A 188 12.10 -3.92 19.80
C VAL A 188 13.47 -3.58 20.35
N VAL A 189 14.51 -3.90 19.60
CA VAL A 189 15.89 -3.54 19.88
C VAL A 189 16.43 -2.74 18.70
N LEU A 190 16.79 -1.48 18.94
CA LEU A 190 17.39 -0.62 17.93
C LEU A 190 18.91 -0.66 18.06
N LEU A 191 19.60 -0.93 16.95
CA LEU A 191 21.06 -1.00 16.88
C LEU A 191 21.58 0.16 16.05
N HIS A 192 22.57 0.88 16.58
CA HIS A 192 23.25 2.00 15.89
C HIS A 192 22.29 3.07 15.32
N ALA A 193 21.11 3.23 15.92
CA ALA A 193 20.15 4.25 15.54
C ALA A 193 20.42 5.52 16.35
N GLY A 194 21.06 6.54 15.76
CA GLY A 194 21.36 7.76 16.51
C GLY A 194 22.39 8.70 15.88
N SER A 195 22.28 9.98 16.20
CA SER A 195 23.24 11.07 16.00
C SER A 195 23.01 12.11 17.11
N GLU A 196 24.09 12.71 17.63
CA GLU A 196 24.07 13.55 18.84
C GLU A 196 23.25 14.85 18.71
N ASP A 197 22.91 15.24 17.48
CA ASP A 197 22.29 16.52 17.14
C ASP A 197 20.75 16.45 17.02
N ARG A 198 20.16 15.27 17.19
CA ARG A 198 18.76 15.02 16.85
C ARG A 198 17.96 14.36 17.95
N GLU A 199 16.70 14.72 18.06
CA GLU A 199 15.69 13.99 18.82
C GLU A 199 15.08 12.90 17.95
N ARG A 200 14.67 11.77 18.55
CA ARG A 200 14.06 10.65 17.85
C ARG A 200 12.86 10.08 18.59
N LEU A 201 11.87 9.66 17.83
CA LEU A 201 10.70 8.93 18.29
C LEU A 201 10.56 7.65 17.50
N LEU A 202 10.38 6.54 18.22
CA LEU A 202 9.88 5.30 17.64
C LEU A 202 8.36 5.31 17.72
N GLU A 203 7.71 5.16 16.59
CA GLU A 203 6.27 5.02 16.47
C GLU A 203 5.92 3.66 15.86
N VAL A 204 4.94 2.96 16.43
CA VAL A 204 4.35 1.77 15.83
C VAL A 204 2.89 2.06 15.55
N TRP A 205 2.52 1.87 14.30
CA TRP A 205 1.20 2.10 13.78
C TRP A 205 0.58 0.78 13.32
N LYS A 206 -0.73 0.64 13.53
CA LYS A 206 -1.57 -0.43 12.97
C LYS A 206 -2.66 0.28 12.20
N GLN A 207 -2.75 0.04 10.88
CA GLN A 207 -3.68 0.77 10.00
C GLN A 207 -3.55 2.29 10.12
N ASP A 208 -4.50 3.04 10.66
CA ASP A 208 -4.43 4.49 10.90
C ASP A 208 -4.21 4.84 12.39
N GLN A 209 -4.09 3.83 13.26
CA GLN A 209 -3.96 3.99 14.71
C GLN A 209 -2.51 3.92 15.16
N LEU A 210 -2.06 4.96 15.90
CA LEU A 210 -0.81 4.92 16.66
C LEU A 210 -0.99 4.02 17.88
N VAL A 211 -0.41 2.82 17.85
CA VAL A 211 -0.56 1.82 18.93
C VAL A 211 0.56 1.90 19.97
N PHE A 212 1.71 2.45 19.59
CA PHE A 212 2.83 2.62 20.50
C PHE A 212 3.74 3.79 20.09
N ARG A 213 4.28 4.51 21.08
CA ARG A 213 5.25 5.59 20.88
C ARG A 213 6.29 5.60 22.00
N ALA A 214 7.56 5.72 21.65
CA ALA A 214 8.66 5.91 22.59
C ALA A 214 9.58 7.06 22.17
N HIS A 215 10.00 7.86 23.16
CA HIS A 215 11.08 8.82 22.99
C HIS A 215 12.41 8.11 23.18
N ILE A 216 13.36 8.35 22.27
CA ILE A 216 14.72 7.83 22.38
C ILE A 216 15.58 8.97 22.93
N ARG A 217 16.01 8.84 24.19
CA ARG A 217 16.88 9.82 24.84
C ARG A 217 18.33 9.38 24.74
N GLU A 218 19.24 10.35 24.67
CA GLU A 218 20.69 10.08 24.62
C GLU A 218 21.23 9.50 25.93
N ASP A 219 20.61 9.87 27.06
CA ASP A 219 20.96 9.37 28.39
C ASP A 219 20.54 7.90 28.60
N ASP A 220 19.81 7.30 27.65
CA ASP A 220 19.63 5.84 27.58
C ASP A 220 20.95 5.22 27.03
N ASP A 221 22.03 5.37 27.81
CA ASP A 221 23.42 4.92 27.62
C ASP A 221 23.58 3.71 26.65
N VAL A 222 23.96 3.94 25.39
CA VAL A 222 25.31 3.69 24.84
C VAL A 222 25.33 4.10 23.36
N CYS A 223 25.57 5.38 23.06
CA CYS A 223 26.09 5.75 21.75
C CYS A 223 27.28 4.81 21.42
N HIS A 224 27.15 4.08 20.31
CA HIS A 224 28.12 3.14 19.71
C HIS A 224 28.00 1.63 20.02
N THR A 225 27.29 1.17 21.06
CA THR A 225 27.09 -0.29 21.32
C THR A 225 25.75 -0.69 21.99
N SER A 226 24.81 0.22 22.23
CA SER A 226 23.56 -0.10 22.93
C SER A 226 22.43 -0.52 21.99
N ALA A 227 21.77 -1.58 22.42
CA ALA A 227 20.45 -1.97 22.00
C ALA A 227 19.42 -1.14 22.79
N LEU A 228 18.69 -0.20 22.18
CA LEU A 228 17.54 0.41 22.86
C LEU A 228 16.41 -0.62 22.93
N ARG A 229 16.08 -1.07 24.14
CA ARG A 229 14.99 -2.01 24.36
C ARG A 229 13.68 -1.26 24.60
N VAL A 230 12.71 -1.52 23.75
CA VAL A 230 11.36 -0.99 23.88
C VAL A 230 10.38 -2.15 23.98
N THR A 231 9.41 -2.08 24.90
CA THR A 231 8.36 -3.09 25.09
C THR A 231 7.01 -2.49 24.69
N PRO A 232 6.49 -2.84 23.50
CA PRO A 232 5.21 -2.34 23.02
C PRO A 232 4.02 -2.88 23.82
N ASN A 233 2.87 -2.22 23.67
CA ASN A 233 1.63 -2.61 24.34
C ASN A 233 1.03 -3.89 23.71
N ASP A 234 0.07 -4.51 24.40
CA ASP A 234 -0.57 -5.78 23.98
C ASP A 234 -1.28 -5.71 22.62
N GLY A 235 -1.59 -4.52 22.11
CA GLY A 235 -2.25 -4.31 20.81
C GLY A 235 -1.35 -4.36 19.57
N CYS A 236 -0.05 -4.65 19.72
CA CYS A 236 0.89 -4.65 18.59
C CYS A 236 0.98 -6.02 17.88
N PHE A 237 -0.05 -6.39 17.12
CA PHE A 237 -0.11 -7.61 16.30
C PHE A 237 -0.76 -7.36 14.94
N GLY A 238 -0.60 -8.30 13.99
CA GLY A 238 -1.08 -8.19 12.61
C GLY A 238 -0.12 -7.38 11.73
N ASP A 239 -0.67 -6.56 10.84
CA ASP A 239 0.08 -5.62 10.01
C ASP A 239 0.53 -4.39 10.81
N LEU A 240 1.85 -4.22 10.97
CA LEU A 240 2.45 -3.11 11.70
C LEU A 240 3.35 -2.29 10.79
N SER A 241 3.27 -0.96 10.93
CA SER A 241 4.25 -0.01 10.40
C SER A 241 5.06 0.59 11.55
N MET A 242 6.34 0.28 11.60
CA MET A 242 7.27 0.85 12.57
C MET A 242 8.05 1.97 11.90
N ARG A 243 8.02 3.15 12.51
CA ARG A 243 8.59 4.39 11.97
C ARG A 243 9.53 5.02 12.97
N MET A 244 10.72 5.38 12.50
CA MET A 244 11.62 6.26 13.22
C MET A 244 11.46 7.66 12.68
N VAL A 245 10.99 8.59 13.52
CA VAL A 245 10.92 10.01 13.16
C VAL A 245 11.94 10.80 13.96
N THR A 246 12.54 11.79 13.32
CA THR A 246 13.62 12.59 13.86
C THR A 246 13.38 14.08 13.67
N ARG A 247 13.94 14.89 14.57
CA ARG A 247 13.87 16.35 14.52
C ARG A 247 15.19 16.94 15.00
N GLN A 248 15.63 18.05 14.41
CA GLN A 248 16.79 18.78 14.94
C GLN A 248 16.51 19.28 16.35
N ARG A 249 17.47 19.09 17.25
CA ARG A 249 17.34 19.59 18.62
C ARG A 249 17.40 21.13 18.61
N PRO A 250 16.54 21.82 19.38
CA PRO A 250 16.63 23.27 19.47
C PRO A 250 18.01 23.68 19.99
N THR A 251 18.77 24.44 19.20
CA THR A 251 20.04 25.00 19.67
C THR A 251 19.79 26.20 20.58
N GLU A 252 20.66 26.45 21.57
CA GLU A 252 20.56 27.59 22.49
C GLU A 252 20.48 28.95 21.79
N LYS A 253 20.85 29.03 20.51
CA LYS A 253 20.81 30.24 19.67
C LYS A 253 19.45 30.51 19.00
N GLY A 254 18.38 29.79 19.35
CA GLY A 254 17.03 30.10 18.88
C GLY A 254 16.81 29.86 17.39
N GLY A 255 17.39 28.78 16.85
CA GLY A 255 17.08 28.31 15.50
C GLY A 255 15.64 27.80 15.38
N ALA A 256 15.07 27.85 14.16
CA ALA A 256 13.76 27.27 13.89
C ALA A 256 13.75 25.77 14.28
N VAL A 257 12.70 25.35 15.00
CA VAL A 257 12.48 23.94 15.30
C VAL A 257 11.94 23.29 14.03
N ASP A 258 12.69 22.34 13.46
CA ASP A 258 12.22 21.56 12.30
C ASP A 258 10.97 20.75 12.67
N ASP A 259 10.10 20.47 11.70
CA ASP A 259 9.03 19.48 11.89
C ASP A 259 9.63 18.07 11.99
N TRP A 260 8.94 17.15 12.67
CA TRP A 260 9.33 15.74 12.70
C TRP A 260 9.40 15.16 11.29
N GLN A 261 10.55 14.59 10.94
CA GLN A 261 10.81 13.98 9.64
C GLN A 261 10.98 12.47 9.79
N LEU A 262 10.46 11.70 8.83
CA LEU A 262 10.72 10.25 8.77
C LEU A 262 12.20 10.01 8.46
N GLU A 263 12.87 9.22 9.30
CA GLU A 263 14.26 8.77 9.10
C GLU A 263 14.25 7.44 8.33
N PHE A 264 13.57 6.44 8.90
CA PHE A 264 13.29 5.17 8.25
C PHE A 264 11.95 4.60 8.69
N GLN A 265 11.44 3.63 7.94
CA GLN A 265 10.31 2.81 8.33
C GLN A 265 10.50 1.34 7.93
N VAL A 266 9.72 0.48 8.55
CA VAL A 266 9.61 -0.93 8.16
C VAL A 266 8.17 -1.40 8.39
N CYS A 267 7.57 -2.02 7.39
CA CYS A 267 6.23 -2.61 7.49
C CYS A 267 6.33 -4.13 7.45
N PHE A 268 5.66 -4.83 8.36
CA PHE A 268 5.69 -6.28 8.43
C PHE A 268 4.42 -6.82 9.08
N HIS A 269 4.14 -8.10 8.84
CA HIS A 269 3.00 -8.79 9.43
C HIS A 269 3.49 -9.80 10.46
N THR A 270 2.99 -9.70 11.71
CA THR A 270 3.55 -10.48 12.83
C THR A 270 3.42 -11.99 12.67
N ALA A 271 2.34 -12.50 12.08
CA ALA A 271 2.16 -13.94 11.83
C ALA A 271 3.30 -14.58 11.00
N PHE A 272 3.83 -13.89 9.98
CA PHE A 272 4.94 -14.41 9.16
C PHE A 272 6.27 -14.46 9.93
N LEU A 273 6.44 -13.55 10.89
CA LEU A 273 7.61 -13.54 11.75
C LEU A 273 7.49 -14.59 12.86
N ALA A 274 6.27 -14.82 13.38
CA ALA A 274 5.98 -15.88 14.33
C ALA A 274 6.29 -17.26 13.72
N ALA A 275 5.83 -17.49 12.48
CA ALA A 275 6.16 -18.68 11.69
C ALA A 275 7.68 -18.91 11.53
N ALA A 276 8.45 -17.82 11.48
CA ALA A 276 9.91 -17.85 11.31
C ALA A 276 10.69 -17.95 12.64
N GLY A 277 10.02 -18.25 13.76
CA GLY A 277 10.65 -18.42 15.08
C GLY A 277 10.56 -17.20 16.00
N GLY A 278 9.73 -16.21 15.66
CA GLY A 278 9.38 -15.10 16.54
C GLY A 278 10.48 -14.05 16.74
N VAL A 279 11.60 -14.13 16.03
CA VAL A 279 12.66 -13.12 16.06
C VAL A 279 13.06 -12.76 14.64
N LYS A 280 13.09 -11.47 14.32
CA LYS A 280 13.53 -10.97 13.01
C LYS A 280 14.41 -9.74 13.18
N ARG A 281 15.61 -9.82 12.63
CA ARG A 281 16.45 -8.65 12.37
C ARG A 281 16.07 -8.06 11.02
N PHE A 282 15.83 -6.75 11.02
CA PHE A 282 15.78 -5.92 9.83
C PHE A 282 17.09 -5.14 9.75
N ASP A 283 18.01 -5.63 8.93
CA ASP A 283 19.26 -4.92 8.66
C ASP A 283 18.99 -3.64 7.88
N ALA A 284 19.99 -2.77 7.78
CA ALA A 284 19.91 -1.52 7.03
C ALA A 284 19.25 -1.70 5.66
N ALA A 285 19.58 -2.74 4.89
CA ALA A 285 19.03 -3.02 3.56
C ALA A 285 17.54 -3.41 3.55
N GLU A 286 16.99 -3.83 4.70
CA GLU A 286 15.59 -4.23 4.88
C GLU A 286 14.70 -3.10 5.44
N LEU A 287 15.29 -1.93 5.74
CA LEU A 287 14.60 -0.72 6.17
C LEU A 287 14.31 0.19 4.97
N ASP A 288 13.09 0.72 4.92
CA ASP A 288 12.68 1.70 3.92
C ASP A 288 13.20 3.07 4.36
N LEU A 289 14.03 3.70 3.53
CA LEU A 289 14.61 4.99 3.84
C LEU A 289 13.79 6.13 3.28
N ALA A 290 13.51 7.10 4.14
CA ALA A 290 12.90 8.35 3.72
C ALA A 290 13.96 9.39 3.32
N ARG A 291 15.02 9.61 4.11
CA ARG A 291 16.09 10.60 3.79
C ARG A 291 17.44 10.30 4.43
N GLY A 292 18.50 10.79 3.78
CA GLY A 292 19.86 10.86 4.33
C GLY A 292 20.69 9.58 4.22
N PRO A 293 22.01 9.68 4.43
CA PRO A 293 22.88 8.51 4.53
C PRO A 293 22.53 7.69 5.79
N ARG A 294 22.51 6.36 5.66
CA ARG A 294 22.27 5.45 6.79
C ARG A 294 23.41 5.56 7.81
N PRO A 295 23.11 5.54 9.12
CA PRO A 295 24.13 5.18 10.10
C PRO A 295 24.68 3.78 9.79
N GLU A 296 25.99 3.62 9.76
CA GLU A 296 26.64 2.33 9.48
C GLU A 296 26.27 1.32 10.58
N GLY A 297 25.83 0.12 10.18
CA GLY A 297 25.38 -0.91 11.11
C GLY A 297 23.97 -0.73 11.67
N CYS A 298 23.18 0.24 11.20
CA CYS A 298 21.81 0.43 11.66
C CYS A 298 20.94 -0.81 11.39
N ALA A 299 20.28 -1.33 12.43
CA ALA A 299 19.38 -2.46 12.34
C ALA A 299 18.28 -2.39 13.41
N VAL A 300 17.18 -3.09 13.16
CA VAL A 300 16.05 -3.21 14.08
C VAL A 300 15.76 -4.68 14.32
N ASP A 301 15.92 -5.14 15.56
CA ASP A 301 15.53 -6.47 15.97
C ASP A 301 14.14 -6.43 16.61
N VAL A 302 13.22 -7.20 16.05
CA VAL A 302 11.88 -7.39 16.61
C VAL A 302 11.75 -8.79 17.19
N PHE A 303 11.12 -8.86 18.36
CA PHE A 303 10.83 -10.10 19.07
C PHE A 303 9.33 -10.18 19.31
N LEU A 304 8.76 -11.31 18.92
CA LEU A 304 7.38 -11.63 19.09
C LEU A 304 7.21 -12.64 20.22
N GLU A 305 6.16 -12.46 21.00
CA GLU A 305 5.67 -13.47 21.92
C GLU A 305 4.40 -14.12 21.33
N PRO A 306 4.23 -15.44 21.47
CA PRO A 306 2.98 -16.09 21.10
C PRO A 306 1.82 -15.46 21.87
N MET A 307 0.72 -15.17 21.17
CA MET A 307 -0.54 -14.87 21.84
C MET A 307 -1.16 -16.19 22.32
N SER A 308 -1.57 -16.23 23.58
CA SER A 308 -2.35 -17.36 24.10
C SER A 308 -3.70 -17.37 23.40
N ASN A 309 -4.12 -18.53 22.89
CA ASN A 309 -5.45 -18.75 22.31
C ASN A 309 -6.54 -18.65 23.41
N GLU A 310 -6.77 -17.47 23.97
CA GLU A 310 -8.07 -17.19 24.55
C GLU A 310 -9.02 -16.85 23.40
N PRO A 311 -10.25 -17.38 23.39
CA PRO A 311 -11.20 -17.13 22.32
C PRO A 311 -11.58 -15.65 22.33
N GLN A 312 -10.94 -14.87 21.46
CA GLN A 312 -11.30 -13.50 21.16
C GLN A 312 -12.43 -13.50 20.12
N ASP A 313 -13.33 -12.50 20.22
CA ASP A 313 -14.51 -12.32 19.38
C ASP A 313 -14.21 -12.55 17.89
N ASP A 314 -15.08 -13.32 17.23
CA ASP A 314 -14.96 -13.78 15.83
C ASP A 314 -14.92 -12.65 14.77
N SER A 315 -14.90 -11.37 15.16
CA SER A 315 -14.82 -10.23 14.26
C SER A 315 -13.40 -9.91 13.78
N GLU A 316 -12.35 -10.30 14.51
CA GLU A 316 -10.95 -9.95 14.16
C GLU A 316 -10.22 -11.02 13.32
N ASN A 317 -10.89 -12.14 13.01
CA ASN A 317 -10.37 -13.24 12.16
C ASN A 317 -10.47 -12.98 10.64
N SER A 318 -10.77 -11.74 10.27
CA SER A 318 -11.13 -11.31 8.93
C SER A 318 -10.00 -11.47 7.89
N ALA A 319 -8.74 -11.24 8.31
CA ALA A 319 -7.55 -11.43 7.48
C ALA A 319 -7.39 -12.87 6.97
N THR A 320 -7.89 -13.83 7.74
CA THR A 320 -7.80 -15.25 7.41
C THR A 320 -8.90 -15.68 6.47
N ALA A 321 -10.13 -15.24 6.70
CA ALA A 321 -11.23 -15.51 5.78
C ALA A 321 -10.94 -14.90 4.39
N ALA A 322 -10.39 -13.68 4.36
CA ALA A 322 -9.91 -13.03 3.15
C ALA A 322 -8.74 -13.81 2.50
N ALA A 323 -7.73 -14.26 3.26
CA ALA A 323 -6.63 -15.07 2.73
C ALA A 323 -7.09 -16.45 2.21
N ALA A 324 -8.03 -17.11 2.88
CA ALA A 324 -8.56 -18.41 2.46
C ALA A 324 -9.43 -18.30 1.19
N ALA A 325 -10.22 -17.24 1.05
CA ALA A 325 -11.06 -16.98 -0.12
C ALA A 325 -10.27 -16.39 -1.30
N ALA A 326 -9.27 -15.53 -1.03
CA ALA A 326 -8.47 -14.85 -2.05
C ALA A 326 -7.19 -15.61 -2.46
N SER A 327 -6.71 -16.61 -1.72
CA SER A 327 -5.46 -17.31 -2.06
C SER A 327 -5.51 -18.09 -3.38
N ARG A 328 -6.70 -18.45 -3.86
CA ARG A 328 -6.88 -19.19 -5.11
C ARG A 328 -7.59 -18.30 -6.12
N GLY A 329 -6.81 -17.68 -7.00
CA GLY A 329 -7.35 -16.94 -8.12
C GLY A 329 -8.19 -17.79 -9.07
N PRO A 330 -8.83 -17.16 -10.07
CA PRO A 330 -9.63 -17.87 -11.06
C PRO A 330 -8.77 -18.98 -11.66
N ARG A 331 -9.22 -20.24 -11.53
CA ARG A 331 -8.46 -21.41 -11.99
C ARG A 331 -8.07 -21.19 -13.46
N LYS A 332 -6.79 -21.37 -13.80
CA LYS A 332 -6.36 -21.53 -15.20
C LYS A 332 -7.26 -22.62 -15.80
N ALA A 333 -8.15 -22.25 -16.72
CA ALA A 333 -8.76 -23.24 -17.58
C ALA A 333 -7.61 -23.85 -18.38
N ASP A 334 -7.51 -25.18 -18.42
CA ASP A 334 -6.59 -25.87 -19.32
C ASP A 334 -6.98 -25.54 -20.77
N GLY A 335 -6.39 -24.47 -21.29
CA GLY A 335 -6.67 -23.89 -22.59
C GLY A 335 -5.84 -22.62 -22.68
N GLY A 336 -4.91 -22.58 -23.64
CA GLY A 336 -3.99 -21.46 -23.83
C GLY A 336 -4.72 -20.12 -23.78
N VAL A 337 -4.09 -19.13 -23.16
CA VAL A 337 -4.56 -17.75 -23.14
C VAL A 337 -4.58 -17.28 -24.60
N GLU A 338 -5.74 -17.35 -25.24
CA GLU A 338 -5.97 -16.59 -26.45
C GLU A 338 -6.08 -15.12 -26.05
N PHE A 339 -5.14 -14.33 -26.56
CA PHE A 339 -5.25 -12.88 -26.58
C PHE A 339 -6.58 -12.54 -27.26
N PHE A 340 -7.54 -12.00 -26.51
CA PHE A 340 -8.68 -11.33 -27.13
C PHE A 340 -8.16 -10.02 -27.74
N ASP A 341 -7.89 -10.06 -29.04
CA ASP A 341 -7.72 -8.89 -29.88
C ASP A 341 -9.06 -8.16 -29.94
N LEU A 342 -9.23 -7.14 -29.09
CA LEU A 342 -10.43 -6.29 -29.00
C LEU A 342 -10.44 -5.20 -30.09
N ALA A 343 -9.96 -5.52 -31.29
CA ALA A 343 -10.08 -4.69 -32.48
C ALA A 343 -11.24 -5.15 -33.37
N ALA A 344 -12.45 -5.28 -32.83
CA ALA A 344 -13.69 -5.30 -33.62
C ALA A 344 -14.93 -5.26 -32.72
N ALA A 345 -15.43 -4.06 -32.41
CA ALA A 345 -16.84 -3.85 -32.06
C ALA A 345 -17.24 -2.39 -32.28
N ASP A 346 -17.13 -1.92 -33.53
CA ASP A 346 -18.04 -0.88 -34.02
C ASP A 346 -19.38 -1.56 -34.31
N ALA A 347 -20.38 -1.30 -33.48
CA ALA A 347 -21.79 -1.44 -33.86
C ALA A 347 -22.66 -0.61 -32.91
N GLU A 348 -23.38 0.32 -33.51
CA GLU A 348 -24.40 1.21 -32.93
C GLU A 348 -25.35 0.48 -31.97
N ALA A 349 -25.63 1.11 -30.83
CA ALA A 349 -26.88 0.93 -30.11
C ALA A 349 -27.20 2.21 -29.32
N ASP A 350 -28.10 3.01 -29.88
CA ASP A 350 -28.86 4.02 -29.15
C ASP A 350 -29.66 3.34 -28.03
N ALA A 351 -29.45 3.78 -26.79
CA ALA A 351 -30.38 3.52 -25.70
C ALA A 351 -30.34 4.69 -24.70
N GLU A 352 -31.46 5.41 -24.62
CA GLU A 352 -31.72 6.46 -23.64
C GLU A 352 -31.59 5.92 -22.21
N VAL A 353 -30.66 6.48 -21.42
CA VAL A 353 -30.56 6.20 -19.98
C VAL A 353 -31.32 7.28 -19.22
N SER A 354 -32.54 6.92 -18.81
CA SER A 354 -33.37 7.70 -17.89
C SER A 354 -33.06 7.32 -16.44
N GLY A 355 -32.61 8.30 -15.65
CA GLY A 355 -32.78 8.36 -14.19
C GLY A 355 -31.70 7.69 -13.34
N MET A 356 -30.66 8.44 -12.96
CA MET A 356 -29.81 8.13 -11.80
C MET A 356 -30.37 8.85 -10.55
N PRO A 357 -30.50 8.18 -9.39
CA PRO A 357 -30.83 8.86 -8.15
C PRO A 357 -29.62 9.65 -7.62
N ASP A 358 -29.90 10.88 -7.18
CA ASP A 358 -28.94 11.77 -6.53
C ASP A 358 -28.50 11.22 -5.15
N SER A 359 -27.24 11.50 -4.81
CA SER A 359 -26.52 11.29 -3.53
C SER A 359 -25.76 9.97 -3.35
N TYR A 360 -24.48 9.98 -3.77
CA TYR A 360 -23.47 9.09 -3.20
C TYR A 360 -22.75 9.83 -2.07
N HIS A 361 -22.90 9.32 -0.86
CA HIS A 361 -22.23 9.79 0.34
C HIS A 361 -20.77 9.33 0.35
N HIS A 362 -19.85 10.22 0.73
CA HIS A 362 -18.45 9.87 1.04
C HIS A 362 -18.38 8.74 2.07
N GLN A 363 -17.91 7.56 1.67
CA GLN A 363 -17.58 6.47 2.58
C GLN A 363 -16.06 6.33 2.68
N VAL A 364 -15.57 6.36 3.92
CA VAL A 364 -14.18 6.06 4.29
C VAL A 364 -14.17 4.62 4.75
N PHE A 365 -13.46 3.73 4.05
CA PHE A 365 -13.56 2.29 4.29
C PHE A 365 -12.53 1.83 5.33
N ALA A 366 -13.01 1.24 6.43
CA ALA A 366 -12.24 0.27 7.21
C ALA A 366 -12.18 -1.07 6.43
N PRO A 367 -11.29 -2.03 6.79
CA PRO A 367 -11.19 -3.29 6.07
C PRO A 367 -12.54 -3.97 5.82
N ASP A 368 -13.43 -3.99 6.82
CA ASP A 368 -14.75 -4.63 6.78
C ASP A 368 -15.77 -3.95 5.89
N ASP A 369 -15.54 -2.68 5.54
CA ASP A 369 -16.44 -1.93 4.68
C ASP A 369 -16.16 -2.19 3.19
N ILE A 370 -15.02 -2.81 2.84
CA ILE A 370 -14.68 -3.12 1.44
C ILE A 370 -15.68 -4.10 0.85
N ASP A 371 -16.04 -5.18 1.54
CA ASP A 371 -16.99 -6.16 0.99
C ASP A 371 -18.38 -5.54 0.84
N ALA A 372 -18.82 -4.72 1.80
CA ALA A 372 -20.08 -3.96 1.73
C ALA A 372 -20.11 -2.99 0.55
N PHE A 373 -19.02 -2.26 0.29
CA PHE A 373 -18.89 -1.38 -0.87
C PHE A 373 -19.15 -2.10 -2.19
N PHE A 374 -18.57 -3.28 -2.37
CA PHE A 374 -18.71 -4.04 -3.60
C PHE A 374 -20.04 -4.80 -3.70
N ASP A 375 -20.71 -5.07 -2.58
CA ASP A 375 -22.07 -5.59 -2.58
C ASP A 375 -23.12 -4.51 -2.92
N GLU A 376 -22.81 -3.23 -2.64
CA GLU A 376 -23.64 -2.07 -2.99
C GLU A 376 -23.44 -1.55 -4.42
N LEU A 377 -22.30 -1.85 -5.04
CA LEU A 377 -21.99 -1.53 -6.44
C LEU A 377 -22.65 -2.52 -7.39
#